data_AF-A0A391NC63-F1
#
_entry.id   AF-A0A391NC63-F1
#
_cell.length_a   1.000
_cell.length_b   1.000
_cell.length_c   1.000
_cell.angle_alpha   90.00
_cell.angle_beta   90.00
_cell.angle_gamma   90.00
#
_symmetry.space_group_name_H-M   'P 1'
#
loop_
_entity.id
_entity.type
_entity.pdbx_description
1 polymer ?
#
loop_
_entity_poly.entity_id
_entity_poly.type
_entity_poly.pdbx_seq_one_letter_code
_entity_poly.pdbx_strand_id
1 'polypeptide(L)'
;MLDRLYTLPTAVLVALLACLVCGAAGTGVGYGMGYRYAAATGSAELQRERTAHAEAAAMAAHESRIALQQQVTRANAAEAQLLADQAGHAKQVTELEGRIGHVTAHYRPSPAQALQRAPHCVFTVGWLRDYNAALGVPGALAGPVAGPAGPAPWAAPGTDAELLESGVTPADILAHAQDYGRWARGLASQVTGLLSAREAATP
;
A
#
# COMPACT_ATOMS: atom_id res chain seq x y z
N MET A 1 92.33 8.97 3.91
CA MET A 1 91.58 8.55 5.12
C MET A 1 91.57 7.03 5.33
N LEU A 2 91.83 6.20 4.31
CA LEU A 2 91.97 4.75 4.44
C LEU A 2 93.29 4.29 5.07
N ASP A 3 94.36 5.10 5.01
CA ASP A 3 95.69 4.70 5.51
C ASP A 3 95.80 4.62 7.04
N ARG A 4 94.89 5.27 7.80
CA ARG A 4 94.87 5.17 9.27
C ARG A 4 94.21 3.89 9.80
N LEU A 5 93.55 3.12 8.94
CA LEU A 5 92.92 1.84 9.34
C LEU A 5 93.94 0.69 9.44
N TYR A 6 95.08 0.79 8.73
CA TYR A 6 96.13 -0.25 8.72
C TYR A 6 97.11 -0.19 9.91
N THR A 7 97.09 0.88 10.71
CA THR A 7 97.97 1.07 11.88
C THR A 7 97.33 0.67 13.22
N LEU A 8 96.08 0.19 13.22
CA LEU A 8 95.38 -0.26 14.42
C LEU A 8 95.75 -1.72 14.75
N PRO A 9 95.92 -2.09 16.03
CA PRO A 9 96.18 -3.48 16.41
C PRO A 9 95.03 -4.37 15.97
N THR A 10 95.34 -5.54 15.42
CA THR A 10 94.39 -6.47 14.78
C THR A 10 93.19 -6.80 15.66
N ALA A 11 93.39 -6.86 16.99
CA ALA A 11 92.32 -7.10 17.97
C ALA A 11 91.25 -6.00 17.99
N VAL A 12 91.63 -4.73 17.79
CA VAL A 12 90.68 -3.60 17.74
C VAL A 12 89.87 -3.63 16.45
N LEU A 13 90.50 -4.04 15.34
CA LEU A 13 89.84 -4.17 14.04
C LEU A 13 88.80 -5.30 14.07
N VAL A 14 89.13 -6.45 14.67
CA VAL A 14 88.19 -7.57 14.88
C VAL A 14 87.03 -7.17 15.81
N ALA A 15 87.31 -6.44 16.89
CA ALA A 15 86.28 -5.99 17.82
C ALA A 15 85.28 -5.01 17.17
N LEU A 16 85.76 -4.08 16.35
CA LEU A 16 84.91 -3.15 15.59
C LEU A 16 84.04 -3.89 14.58
N LEU A 17 84.61 -4.87 13.86
CA LEU A 17 83.89 -5.68 12.88
C LEU A 17 82.81 -6.54 13.55
N ALA A 18 83.12 -7.15 14.70
CA ALA A 18 82.15 -7.88 15.52
C ALA A 18 81.01 -6.97 16.02
N CYS A 19 81.33 -5.76 16.48
CA CYS A 19 80.32 -4.78 16.91
C CYS A 19 79.40 -4.37 15.76
N LEU A 20 79.96 -4.17 14.57
CA LEU A 20 79.22 -3.79 13.36
C LEU A 20 78.31 -4.93 12.87
N VAL A 21 78.79 -6.18 12.91
CA VAL A 21 77.99 -7.37 12.60
C VAL A 21 76.87 -7.58 13.63
N CYS A 22 77.15 -7.41 14.92
CA CYS A 22 76.13 -7.48 15.98
C CYS A 22 75.08 -6.37 15.85
N GLY A 23 75.49 -5.14 15.52
CA GLY A 23 74.59 -4.02 15.26
C GLY A 23 73.71 -4.24 14.02
N ALA A 24 74.30 -4.75 12.93
CA ALA A 24 73.57 -5.10 11.71
C ALA A 24 72.60 -6.28 11.93
N ALA A 25 72.99 -7.30 12.69
CA ALA A 25 72.13 -8.43 13.04
C ALA A 25 70.98 -8.00 13.97
N GLY A 26 71.27 -7.17 14.99
CA GLY A 26 70.27 -6.67 15.94
C GLY A 26 69.22 -5.78 15.28
N THR A 27 69.63 -4.91 14.34
CA THR A 27 68.70 -4.06 13.57
C THR A 27 67.83 -4.88 12.61
N GLY A 28 68.38 -5.90 11.94
CA GLY A 28 67.61 -6.79 11.07
C GLY A 28 66.56 -7.62 11.81
N VAL A 29 66.92 -8.21 12.96
CA VAL A 29 66.00 -8.98 13.79
C VAL A 29 64.91 -8.09 14.41
N GLY A 30 65.28 -6.91 14.91
CA GLY A 30 64.33 -5.94 15.46
C GLY A 30 63.33 -5.43 14.42
N TYR A 31 63.78 -5.11 13.21
CA TYR A 31 62.92 -4.66 12.12
C TYR A 31 61.94 -5.76 11.67
N GLY A 32 62.43 -6.99 11.49
CA GLY A 32 61.58 -8.12 11.10
C GLY A 32 60.51 -8.47 12.14
N MET A 33 60.86 -8.45 13.42
CA MET A 33 59.90 -8.70 14.51
C MET A 33 58.88 -7.57 14.64
N GLY A 34 59.32 -6.31 14.56
CA GLY A 34 58.43 -5.14 14.58
C GLY A 34 57.45 -5.12 13.42
N TYR A 35 57.92 -5.42 12.19
CA TYR A 35 57.06 -5.51 11.01
C TYR A 35 56.02 -6.62 11.15
N ARG A 36 56.41 -7.82 11.58
CA ARG A 36 55.48 -8.94 11.78
C ARG A 36 54.46 -8.66 12.88
N TYR A 37 54.89 -8.01 13.97
CA TYR A 37 54.00 -7.59 15.05
C TYR A 37 52.97 -6.56 14.54
N ALA A 38 53.43 -5.50 13.88
CA ALA A 38 52.56 -4.46 13.31
C ALA A 38 51.62 -5.00 12.22
N ALA A 39 52.09 -5.93 11.38
CA ALA A 39 51.25 -6.60 10.38
C ALA A 39 50.20 -7.49 11.05
N ALA A 40 50.56 -8.22 12.11
CA ALA A 40 49.62 -9.04 12.87
C ALA A 40 48.55 -8.18 13.56
N THR A 41 48.94 -7.12 14.27
CA THR A 41 48.00 -6.22 14.94
C THR A 41 47.11 -5.49 13.94
N GLY A 42 47.67 -4.94 12.86
CA GLY A 42 46.90 -4.27 11.82
C GLY A 42 45.92 -5.21 11.11
N SER A 43 46.32 -6.46 10.85
CA SER A 43 45.40 -7.47 10.30
C SER A 43 44.28 -7.82 11.28
N ALA A 44 44.58 -7.94 12.57
CA ALA A 44 43.59 -8.24 13.61
C ALA A 44 42.58 -7.10 13.79
N GLU A 45 43.04 -5.85 13.79
CA GLU A 45 42.18 -4.66 13.84
C GLU A 45 41.30 -4.56 12.59
N LEU A 46 41.85 -4.76 11.40
CA LEU A 46 41.08 -4.76 10.15
C LEU A 46 40.01 -5.86 10.13
N GLN A 47 40.33 -7.06 10.64
CA GLN A 47 39.33 -8.13 10.76
C GLN A 47 38.24 -7.74 11.75
N ARG A 48 38.59 -7.15 12.89
CA ARG A 48 37.63 -6.70 13.90
C ARG A 48 36.67 -5.65 13.37
N GLU A 49 37.18 -4.67 12.63
CA GLU A 49 36.34 -3.65 11.97
C GLU A 49 35.43 -4.29 10.91
N ARG A 50 35.96 -5.21 10.09
CA ARG A 50 35.14 -5.94 9.10
C ARG A 50 34.04 -6.76 9.75
N THR A 51 34.33 -7.45 10.86
CA THR A 51 33.30 -8.21 11.60
C THR A 51 32.28 -7.28 12.23
N ALA A 52 32.71 -6.17 12.85
CA ALA A 52 31.79 -5.19 13.43
C ALA A 52 30.88 -4.56 12.37
N HIS A 53 31.42 -4.22 11.20
CA HIS A 53 30.64 -3.73 10.07
C HIS A 53 29.68 -4.80 9.51
N ALA A 54 30.12 -6.06 9.40
CA ALA A 54 29.28 -7.15 8.92
C ALA A 54 28.13 -7.44 9.89
N GLU A 55 28.38 -7.42 11.20
CA GLU A 55 27.37 -7.58 12.25
C GLU A 55 26.38 -6.42 12.24
N ALA A 56 26.86 -5.17 12.16
CA ALA A 56 26.00 -3.99 12.06
C ALA A 56 25.11 -4.04 10.81
N ALA A 57 25.67 -4.42 9.65
CA ALA A 57 24.91 -4.60 8.42
C ALA A 57 23.88 -5.74 8.53
N ALA A 58 24.23 -6.85 9.18
CA ALA A 58 23.32 -7.96 9.41
C ALA A 58 22.16 -7.57 10.34
N MET A 59 22.43 -6.81 11.41
CA MET A 59 21.42 -6.27 12.31
C MET A 59 20.47 -5.31 11.59
N ALA A 60 21.01 -4.34 10.83
CA ALA A 60 20.20 -3.40 10.06
C ALA A 60 19.32 -4.12 9.01
N ALA A 61 19.88 -5.14 8.34
CA ALA A 61 19.11 -5.96 7.40
C ALA A 61 18.05 -6.81 8.12
N HIS A 62 18.30 -7.29 9.33
CA HIS A 62 17.33 -8.04 10.12
C HIS A 62 16.17 -7.14 10.57
N GLU A 63 16.46 -5.95 11.09
CA GLU A 63 15.46 -4.96 11.47
C GLU A 63 14.60 -4.53 10.27
N SER A 64 15.23 -4.28 9.12
CA SER A 64 14.52 -3.98 7.88
C SER A 64 13.60 -5.12 7.44
N ARG A 65 14.02 -6.38 7.60
CA ARG A 65 13.18 -7.55 7.30
C ARG A 65 12.00 -7.66 8.26
N ILE A 66 12.20 -7.41 9.55
CA ILE A 66 11.11 -7.41 10.53
C ILE A 66 10.10 -6.32 10.19
N ALA A 67 10.57 -5.10 9.92
CA ALA A 67 9.71 -3.98 9.53
C ALA A 67 8.91 -4.32 8.26
N LEU A 68 9.55 -4.91 7.25
CA LEU A 68 8.88 -5.36 6.04
C LEU A 68 7.84 -6.46 6.31
N GLN A 69 8.18 -7.47 7.12
CA GLN A 69 7.24 -8.54 7.49
C GLN A 69 6.02 -7.99 8.21
N GLN A 70 6.21 -7.01 9.11
CA GLN A 70 5.11 -6.32 9.77
C GLN A 70 4.24 -5.56 8.77
N GLN A 71 4.84 -4.84 7.82
CA GLN A 71 4.10 -4.14 6.77
C GLN A 71 3.28 -5.11 5.89
N VAL A 72 3.87 -6.23 5.46
CA VAL A 72 3.16 -7.26 4.69
C VAL A 72 2.00 -7.86 5.48
N THR A 73 2.22 -8.15 6.77
CA THR A 73 1.16 -8.71 7.63
C THR A 73 -0.01 -7.74 7.77
N ARG A 74 0.28 -6.45 7.95
CA ARG A 74 -0.75 -5.39 8.02
C ARG A 74 -1.52 -5.25 6.70
N ALA A 75 -0.81 -5.24 5.57
CA ALA A 75 -1.44 -5.17 4.25
C ALA A 75 -2.36 -6.37 4.00
N ASN A 76 -1.90 -7.59 4.30
CA ASN A 76 -2.69 -8.81 4.14
C ASN A 76 -3.95 -8.81 5.03
N ALA A 77 -3.85 -8.31 6.26
CA ALA A 77 -4.99 -8.22 7.17
C ALA A 77 -6.05 -7.23 6.66
N ALA A 78 -5.61 -6.06 6.16
CA ALA A 78 -6.50 -5.07 5.57
C ALA A 78 -7.18 -5.60 4.29
N GLU A 79 -6.43 -6.30 3.44
CA GLU A 79 -6.97 -6.94 2.23
C GLU A 79 -8.01 -8.02 2.58
N ALA A 80 -7.72 -8.87 3.57
CA ALA A 80 -8.66 -9.89 4.02
C ALA A 80 -9.98 -9.28 4.53
N GLN A 81 -9.91 -8.18 5.28
CA GLN A 81 -11.09 -7.46 5.76
C GLN A 81 -11.89 -6.87 4.59
N LEU A 82 -11.22 -6.24 3.63
CA LEU A 82 -11.88 -5.67 2.45
C LEU A 82 -12.61 -6.75 1.64
N LEU A 83 -11.98 -7.92 1.44
CA LEU A 83 -12.59 -9.04 0.73
C LEU A 83 -13.81 -9.61 1.48
N ALA A 84 -13.73 -9.68 2.82
CA ALA A 84 -14.85 -10.11 3.65
C ALA A 84 -16.04 -9.14 3.56
N ASP A 85 -15.80 -7.83 3.62
CA ASP A 85 -16.82 -6.79 3.47
C ASP A 85 -17.48 -6.87 2.09
N GLN A 86 -16.69 -7.00 1.03
CA GLN A 86 -17.19 -7.16 -0.34
C GLN A 86 -18.10 -8.39 -0.48
N ALA A 87 -17.68 -9.54 0.06
CA ALA A 87 -18.47 -10.77 0.04
C ALA A 87 -19.78 -10.62 0.84
N GLY A 88 -19.73 -9.93 1.99
CA GLY A 88 -20.91 -9.62 2.79
C GLY A 88 -21.91 -8.72 2.06
N HIS A 89 -21.41 -7.65 1.43
CA HIS A 89 -22.24 -6.74 0.63
C HIS A 89 -22.84 -7.43 -0.59
N ALA A 90 -22.08 -8.27 -1.30
CA ALA A 90 -22.59 -9.00 -2.45
C ALA A 90 -23.78 -9.91 -2.07
N LYS A 91 -23.64 -10.69 -0.99
CA LYS A 91 -24.72 -11.55 -0.48
C LYS A 91 -25.99 -10.76 -0.14
N GLN A 92 -25.83 -9.64 0.57
CA GLN A 92 -26.97 -8.82 0.97
C GLN A 92 -27.69 -8.24 -0.24
N VAL A 93 -26.97 -7.83 -1.29
CA VAL A 93 -27.65 -7.28 -2.45
C VAL A 93 -28.36 -8.37 -3.25
N THR A 94 -27.79 -9.57 -3.43
CA THR A 94 -28.50 -10.68 -4.06
C THR A 94 -29.81 -11.03 -3.33
N GLU A 95 -29.82 -10.98 -1.99
CA GLU A 95 -31.05 -11.20 -1.21
C GLU A 95 -32.08 -10.08 -1.44
N LEU A 96 -31.63 -8.83 -1.48
CA LEU A 96 -32.49 -7.66 -1.67
C LEU A 96 -33.04 -7.58 -3.11
N GLU A 97 -32.26 -7.95 -4.12
CA GLU A 97 -32.67 -8.01 -5.53
C GLU A 97 -33.84 -8.99 -5.70
N GLY A 98 -33.75 -10.18 -5.08
CA GLY A 98 -34.82 -11.18 -5.11
C GLY A 98 -36.13 -10.71 -4.45
N ARG A 99 -36.08 -9.69 -3.58
CA ARG A 99 -37.24 -9.15 -2.89
C ARG A 99 -37.92 -7.99 -3.62
N ILE A 100 -37.27 -7.38 -4.62
CA ILE A 100 -37.80 -6.18 -5.32
C ILE A 100 -39.20 -6.45 -5.86
N GLY A 101 -39.38 -7.52 -6.64
CA GLY A 101 -40.68 -7.86 -7.22
C GLY A 101 -41.76 -8.12 -6.18
N HIS A 102 -41.39 -8.70 -5.02
CA HIS A 102 -42.33 -8.97 -3.95
C HIS A 102 -42.82 -7.68 -3.27
N VAL A 103 -41.93 -6.71 -3.02
CA VAL A 103 -42.26 -5.48 -2.29
C VAL A 103 -42.83 -4.37 -3.16
N THR A 104 -42.71 -4.45 -4.49
CA THR A 104 -43.26 -3.44 -5.42
C THR A 104 -44.58 -3.84 -6.07
N ALA A 105 -44.87 -5.15 -6.18
CA ALA A 105 -46.05 -5.61 -6.91
C ALA A 105 -47.35 -5.53 -6.10
N HIS A 106 -47.29 -5.72 -4.77
CA HIS A 106 -48.47 -5.82 -3.92
C HIS A 106 -48.31 -5.01 -2.63
N TYR A 107 -49.42 -4.49 -2.12
CA TYR A 107 -49.48 -3.86 -0.82
C TYR A 107 -50.64 -4.41 0.01
N ARG A 108 -50.53 -4.28 1.33
CA ARG A 108 -51.60 -4.62 2.26
C ARG A 108 -52.07 -3.32 2.95
N PRO A 109 -53.32 -2.87 2.76
CA PRO A 109 -53.78 -1.61 3.34
C PRO A 109 -53.86 -1.63 4.87
N SER A 110 -54.18 -2.78 5.48
CA SER A 110 -54.17 -2.97 6.93
C SER A 110 -53.87 -4.44 7.28
N PRO A 111 -53.34 -4.75 8.49
CA PRO A 111 -52.82 -6.08 8.81
C PRO A 111 -53.80 -7.24 8.57
N ALA A 112 -55.10 -7.00 8.74
CA ALA A 112 -56.18 -7.97 8.57
C ALA A 112 -56.77 -8.04 7.15
N GLN A 113 -56.37 -7.15 6.24
CA GLN A 113 -56.86 -7.14 4.85
C GLN A 113 -55.98 -7.98 3.91
N ALA A 114 -56.60 -8.48 2.85
CA ALA A 114 -55.92 -9.21 1.79
C ALA A 114 -54.89 -8.33 1.06
N LEU A 115 -53.90 -8.97 0.43
CA LEU A 115 -52.97 -8.29 -0.47
C LEU A 115 -53.71 -7.78 -1.70
N GLN A 116 -53.39 -6.54 -2.09
CA GLN A 116 -53.90 -5.87 -3.28
C GLN A 116 -52.74 -5.49 -4.19
N ARG A 117 -52.98 -5.39 -5.49
CA ARG A 117 -51.96 -4.91 -6.43
C ARG A 117 -51.61 -3.46 -6.09
N ALA A 118 -50.32 -3.14 -6.08
CA ALA A 118 -49.88 -1.77 -5.83
C ALA A 118 -50.48 -0.81 -6.88
N PRO A 119 -50.95 0.39 -6.47
CA PRO A 119 -51.39 1.42 -7.41
C PRO A 119 -50.26 1.77 -8.39
N HIS A 120 -50.64 2.20 -9.60
CA HIS A 120 -49.65 2.67 -10.58
C HIS A 120 -48.95 3.93 -10.05
N CYS A 121 -47.66 3.80 -9.77
CA CYS A 121 -46.79 4.88 -9.33
C CYS A 121 -46.12 5.48 -10.56
N VAL A 122 -46.32 6.79 -10.77
CA VAL A 122 -45.82 7.53 -11.93
C VAL A 122 -44.65 8.40 -11.49
N PHE A 123 -43.50 8.23 -12.13
CA PHE A 123 -42.39 9.17 -12.06
C PHE A 123 -42.36 10.00 -13.33
N THR A 124 -42.36 11.32 -13.23
CA THR A 124 -42.35 12.20 -14.41
C THR A 124 -40.94 12.39 -14.96
N VAL A 125 -40.81 12.84 -16.21
CA VAL A 125 -39.52 13.17 -16.83
C VAL A 125 -38.77 14.24 -16.03
N GLY A 126 -39.48 15.24 -15.51
CA GLY A 126 -38.92 16.28 -14.64
C GLY A 126 -38.44 15.72 -13.30
N TRP A 127 -39.19 14.81 -12.69
CA TRP A 127 -38.76 14.14 -11.46
C TRP A 127 -37.45 13.36 -11.68
N LEU A 128 -37.38 12.60 -12.78
CA LEU A 128 -36.20 11.81 -13.09
C LEU A 128 -34.99 12.70 -13.42
N ARG A 129 -35.21 13.87 -14.02
CA ARG A 129 -34.17 14.87 -14.31
C ARG A 129 -33.52 15.32 -13.02
N ASP A 130 -34.35 15.75 -12.07
CA ASP A 130 -33.91 16.31 -10.81
C ASP A 130 -33.27 15.22 -9.92
N TYR A 131 -33.80 14.00 -9.97
CA TYR A 131 -33.18 12.82 -9.36
C TYR A 131 -31.75 12.56 -9.87
N ASN A 132 -31.58 12.52 -11.19
CA ASN A 132 -30.26 12.32 -11.82
C ASN A 132 -29.31 13.48 -11.56
N ALA A 133 -29.82 14.72 -11.59
CA ALA A 133 -29.04 15.90 -11.25
C ALA A 133 -28.53 15.85 -9.80
N ALA A 134 -29.35 15.37 -8.85
CA ALA A 134 -28.94 15.18 -7.46
C ALA A 134 -27.83 14.12 -7.29
N LEU A 135 -27.80 13.11 -8.17
CA LEU A 135 -26.73 12.12 -8.24
C LEU A 135 -25.48 12.62 -9.00
N GLY A 136 -25.49 13.87 -9.49
CA GLY A 136 -24.39 14.45 -10.25
C GLY A 136 -24.30 13.97 -11.70
N VAL A 137 -25.34 13.32 -12.23
CA VAL A 137 -25.40 12.92 -13.63
C VAL A 137 -25.64 14.17 -14.49
N PRO A 138 -24.77 14.49 -15.46
CA PRO A 138 -24.97 15.64 -16.33
C PRO A 138 -26.26 15.48 -17.14
N GLY A 139 -27.07 16.54 -17.21
CA GLY A 139 -28.38 16.53 -17.89
C GLY A 139 -28.37 16.31 -19.41
N ALA A 140 -27.21 15.97 -20.00
CA ALA A 140 -27.06 15.68 -21.43
C ALA A 140 -27.11 14.17 -21.76
N LEU A 141 -27.12 13.28 -20.76
CA LEU A 141 -27.21 11.84 -21.01
C LEU A 141 -28.68 11.43 -21.11
N ALA A 142 -29.10 11.15 -22.35
CA ALA A 142 -30.29 10.41 -22.80
C ALA A 142 -31.48 10.31 -21.83
N GLY A 143 -32.57 11.00 -22.15
CA GLY A 143 -33.88 10.72 -21.54
C GLY A 143 -34.37 9.30 -21.85
N PRO A 144 -35.39 8.79 -21.13
CA PRO A 144 -35.79 7.38 -21.13
C PRO A 144 -36.48 6.87 -22.41
N VAL A 145 -36.39 7.60 -23.54
CA VAL A 145 -36.93 7.17 -24.83
C VAL A 145 -35.79 7.01 -25.83
N ALA A 146 -35.24 5.80 -25.91
CA ALA A 146 -34.50 5.35 -27.09
C ALA A 146 -35.53 4.99 -28.19
N GLY A 147 -36.13 6.01 -28.79
CA GLY A 147 -36.81 5.86 -30.08
C GLY A 147 -35.80 5.79 -31.22
N PRO A 148 -36.21 5.39 -32.44
CA PRO A 148 -35.33 5.25 -33.61
C PRO A 148 -34.63 6.55 -34.05
N ALA A 149 -34.88 7.69 -33.38
CA ALA A 149 -34.31 9.01 -33.66
C ALA A 149 -33.16 9.42 -32.71
N GLY A 150 -32.69 8.54 -31.82
CA GLY A 150 -31.62 8.85 -30.87
C GLY A 150 -32.12 9.48 -29.56
N PRO A 151 -31.22 9.74 -28.59
CA PRO A 151 -31.61 10.22 -27.27
C PRO A 151 -32.24 11.62 -27.34
N ALA A 152 -33.51 11.72 -26.94
CA ALA A 152 -34.16 13.01 -26.79
C ALA A 152 -33.52 13.79 -25.63
N PRO A 153 -33.23 15.10 -25.80
CA PRO A 153 -32.80 15.95 -24.69
C PRO A 153 -33.90 15.97 -23.60
N TRP A 154 -33.47 16.05 -22.34
CA TRP A 154 -34.38 16.10 -21.19
C TRP A 154 -35.37 17.26 -21.30
N ALA A 155 -36.60 17.07 -20.81
CA ALA A 155 -37.60 18.13 -20.78
C ALA A 155 -37.07 19.34 -19.98
N ALA A 156 -37.17 20.53 -20.59
CA ALA A 156 -36.73 21.76 -19.96
C ALA A 156 -37.56 22.06 -18.69
N PRO A 157 -36.93 22.60 -17.63
CA PRO A 157 -37.66 23.01 -16.42
C PRO A 157 -38.84 23.92 -16.71
N GLY A 158 -39.99 23.65 -16.09
CA GLY A 158 -41.20 24.47 -16.22
C GLY A 158 -41.98 24.26 -17.50
N THR A 159 -41.71 23.19 -18.25
CA THR A 159 -42.48 22.81 -19.45
C THR A 159 -43.42 21.65 -19.17
N ASP A 160 -44.58 21.62 -19.83
CA ASP A 160 -45.52 20.49 -19.72
C ASP A 160 -44.90 19.14 -20.11
N ALA A 161 -43.84 19.16 -20.93
CA ALA A 161 -43.06 17.97 -21.29
C ALA A 161 -42.40 17.30 -20.07
N GLU A 162 -42.14 18.04 -18.99
CA GLU A 162 -41.55 17.48 -17.77
C GLU A 162 -42.56 16.69 -16.91
N LEU A 163 -43.87 16.85 -17.18
CA LEU A 163 -44.95 16.14 -16.51
C LEU A 163 -45.29 14.80 -17.19
N LEU A 164 -44.70 14.52 -18.35
CA LEU A 164 -44.85 13.22 -19.03
C LEU A 164 -44.27 12.10 -18.18
N GLU A 165 -44.84 10.90 -18.30
CA GLU A 165 -44.33 9.71 -17.63
C GLU A 165 -42.94 9.35 -18.16
N SER A 166 -42.00 9.09 -17.24
CA SER A 166 -40.62 8.74 -17.55
C SER A 166 -40.41 7.27 -17.92
N GLY A 167 -41.38 6.40 -17.65
CA GLY A 167 -41.25 4.95 -17.82
C GLY A 167 -40.42 4.26 -16.74
N VAL A 168 -39.85 5.02 -15.78
CA VAL A 168 -39.17 4.47 -14.60
C VAL A 168 -40.21 3.92 -13.63
N THR A 169 -39.93 2.76 -13.06
CA THR A 169 -40.82 2.08 -12.12
C THR A 169 -40.27 2.13 -10.69
N PRO A 170 -41.10 1.89 -9.65
CA PRO A 170 -40.60 1.75 -8.27
C PRO A 170 -39.55 0.64 -8.11
N ALA A 171 -39.59 -0.39 -8.96
CA ALA A 171 -38.60 -1.45 -8.97
C ALA A 171 -37.22 -0.93 -9.41
N ASP A 172 -37.18 -0.08 -10.43
CA ASP A 172 -35.93 0.52 -10.94
C ASP A 172 -35.30 1.44 -9.88
N ILE A 173 -36.12 2.25 -9.18
CA ILE A 173 -35.63 3.11 -8.09
C ILE A 173 -35.08 2.29 -6.93
N LEU A 174 -35.77 1.20 -6.55
CA LEU A 174 -35.30 0.32 -5.49
C LEU A 174 -34.03 -0.43 -5.88
N ALA A 175 -33.93 -0.91 -7.12
CA ALA A 175 -32.72 -1.52 -7.67
C ALA A 175 -31.54 -0.53 -7.63
N HIS A 176 -31.75 0.69 -8.12
CA HIS A 176 -30.74 1.75 -8.04
C HIS A 176 -30.32 2.02 -6.59
N ALA A 177 -31.26 2.14 -5.64
CA ALA A 177 -30.92 2.39 -4.24
C ALA A 177 -30.08 1.25 -3.63
N GLN A 178 -30.35 -0.01 -4.02
CA GLN A 178 -29.55 -1.17 -3.61
C GLN A 178 -28.13 -1.10 -4.19
N ASP A 179 -28.00 -0.79 -5.48
CA ASP A 179 -26.71 -0.63 -6.16
C ASP A 179 -25.89 0.51 -5.58
N TYR A 180 -26.51 1.67 -5.39
CA TYR A 180 -25.90 2.84 -4.77
C TYR A 180 -25.48 2.55 -3.33
N GLY A 181 -26.32 1.87 -2.54
CA GLY A 181 -25.98 1.42 -1.20
C GLY A 181 -24.84 0.41 -1.16
N ARG A 182 -24.70 -0.45 -2.18
CA ARG A 182 -23.54 -1.34 -2.35
C ARG A 182 -22.27 -0.52 -2.58
N TRP A 183 -22.32 0.42 -3.51
CA TRP A 183 -21.20 1.29 -3.85
C TRP A 183 -20.75 2.14 -2.66
N ALA A 184 -21.68 2.82 -1.98
CA ALA A 184 -21.39 3.70 -0.86
C ALA A 184 -20.75 2.95 0.33
N ARG A 185 -21.24 1.75 0.65
CA ARG A 185 -20.65 0.90 1.70
C ARG A 185 -19.28 0.35 1.30
N GLY A 186 -19.11 -0.03 0.03
CA GLY A 186 -17.81 -0.42 -0.51
C GLY A 186 -16.78 0.70 -0.41
N LEU A 187 -17.17 1.94 -0.75
CA LEU A 187 -16.31 3.11 -0.59
C LEU A 187 -15.96 3.38 0.88
N ALA A 188 -16.95 3.28 1.78
CA ALA A 188 -16.72 3.44 3.22
C ALA A 188 -15.73 2.39 3.78
N SER A 189 -15.87 1.12 3.36
CA SER A 189 -14.93 0.04 3.73
C SER A 189 -13.52 0.34 3.23
N GLN A 190 -13.37 0.77 1.96
CA GLN A 190 -12.07 1.15 1.40
C GLN A 190 -11.41 2.32 2.14
N VAL A 191 -12.16 3.40 2.40
CA VAL A 191 -11.64 4.56 3.15
C VAL A 191 -11.23 4.16 4.57
N THR A 192 -12.04 3.34 5.24
CA THR A 192 -11.72 2.82 6.58
C THR A 192 -10.44 1.98 6.54
N GLY A 193 -10.31 1.07 5.57
CA GLY A 193 -9.11 0.26 5.38
C GLY A 193 -7.85 1.11 5.15
N LEU A 194 -7.95 2.17 4.34
CA LEU A 194 -6.84 3.11 4.11
C LEU A 194 -6.47 3.91 5.36
N LEU A 195 -7.46 4.37 6.13
CA LEU A 195 -7.23 5.08 7.39
C LEU A 195 -6.54 4.17 8.41
N SER A 196 -7.04 2.95 8.62
CA SER A 196 -6.43 1.98 9.53
C SER A 196 -5.00 1.60 9.10
N ALA A 197 -4.75 1.43 7.81
CA ALA A 197 -3.40 1.20 7.29
C ALA A 197 -2.45 2.39 7.56
N ARG A 198 -2.94 3.63 7.44
CA ARG A 198 -2.17 4.85 7.70
C ARG A 198 -1.91 5.08 9.19
N GLU A 199 -2.92 4.91 10.03
CA GLU A 199 -2.79 5.05 11.49
C GLU A 199 -1.82 4.02 12.04
N ALA A 200 -1.90 2.76 11.59
CA ALA A 200 -0.93 1.73 11.94
C ALA A 200 0.48 2.01 11.39
N ALA A 201 0.64 2.88 10.38
CA ALA A 201 1.93 3.27 9.81
C ALA A 201 2.58 4.47 10.53
N THR A 202 1.88 5.11 11.48
CA THR A 202 2.44 6.19 12.29
C THR A 202 3.00 5.57 13.59
N PRO A 203 4.30 5.77 13.92
CA PRO A 203 4.94 5.17 15.09
C PRO A 203 4.41 5.70 16.42
#